data_AF-A0A849K9F1-F1
#
_entry.id   AF-A0A849K9F1-F1
#
_cell.length_a   1.000
_cell.length_b   1.000
_cell.length_c   1.000
_cell.angle_alpha   90.00
_cell.angle_beta   90.00
_cell.angle_gamma   90.00
#
_symmetry.space_group_name_H-M   'P 1'
#
loop_
_entity.id
_entity.type
_entity.pdbx_description
1 polymer ?
#
loop_
_entity_poly.entity_id
_entity_poly.type
_entity_poly.pdbx_seq_one_letter_code
_entity_poly.pdbx_strand_id
1 'polypeptide(L)'
;MSMLTWDEKYSVEIAEIDRQHQKLFGLLDELYEAMQDGQAAEVVGKVLDRVIDYTVYHFAYEEKLMRDAGYPDDAAHRAEHVELADQAKELARRLQARQGTCRWPR
;
A
#
# COMPACT_ATOMS: atom_id res chain seq x y z
N MET A 1 9.19 -5.51 -15.46
CA MET A 1 10.45 -5.26 -14.72
C MET A 1 10.03 -4.62 -13.44
N SER A 2 10.37 -5.24 -12.31
CA SER A 2 9.89 -4.79 -11.00
C SER A 2 10.39 -3.38 -10.70
N MET A 3 9.47 -2.47 -10.36
CA MET A 3 9.81 -1.13 -9.89
C MET A 3 10.24 -1.17 -8.41
N LEU A 4 9.65 -2.07 -7.64
CA LEU A 4 9.80 -2.15 -6.19
C LEU A 4 10.30 -3.53 -5.78
N THR A 5 11.61 -3.68 -5.72
CA THR A 5 12.25 -4.92 -5.23
C THR A 5 12.49 -4.82 -3.72
N TRP A 6 12.09 -5.86 -2.98
CA TRP A 6 12.42 -6.00 -1.56
C TRP A 6 13.94 -6.08 -1.38
N ASP A 7 14.44 -5.44 -0.34
CA ASP A 7 15.84 -5.43 0.07
C ASP A 7 15.87 -5.55 1.59
N GLU A 8 16.87 -6.26 2.13
CA GLU A 8 17.00 -6.50 3.56
C GLU A 8 17.10 -5.20 4.39
N LYS A 9 17.48 -4.07 3.77
CA LYS A 9 17.46 -2.76 4.44
C LYS A 9 16.06 -2.30 4.88
N TYR A 10 14.99 -2.92 4.38
CA TYR A 10 13.60 -2.65 4.77
C TYR A 10 13.10 -3.59 5.88
N SER A 11 13.90 -4.59 6.27
CA SER A 11 13.55 -5.50 7.36
C SER A 11 13.50 -4.75 8.70
N VAL A 12 12.53 -5.13 9.53
CA VAL A 12 12.43 -4.69 10.93
C VAL A 12 12.78 -5.81 11.90
N GLU A 13 13.41 -6.89 11.40
CA GLU A 13 13.79 -8.09 12.15
C GLU A 13 12.62 -8.85 12.80
N ILE A 14 11.38 -8.54 12.39
CA ILE A 14 10.17 -9.26 12.80
C ILE A 14 9.66 -10.00 11.57
N ALA A 15 9.93 -11.31 11.52
CA ALA A 15 9.68 -12.13 10.33
C ALA A 15 8.26 -12.03 9.76
N GLU A 16 7.25 -11.87 10.62
CA GLU A 16 5.86 -11.72 10.17
C GLU A 16 5.59 -10.32 9.58
N ILE A 17 6.20 -9.26 10.12
CA ILE A 17 6.11 -7.91 9.56
C ILE A 17 6.84 -7.85 8.22
N ASP A 18 8.04 -8.43 8.12
CA ASP A 18 8.80 -8.47 6.87
C ASP A 18 8.05 -9.21 5.76
N ARG A 19 7.38 -10.33 6.09
CA ARG A 19 6.48 -11.02 5.14
C ARG A 19 5.34 -10.14 4.66
N GLN A 20 4.75 -9.35 5.56
CA GLN A 20 3.69 -8.42 5.20
C GLN A 20 4.23 -7.30 4.31
N HIS A 21 5.40 -6.73 4.59
CA HIS A 21 6.03 -5.75 3.73
C HIS A 21 6.37 -6.31 2.34
N GLN A 22 6.95 -7.51 2.25
CA GLN A 22 7.22 -8.17 0.97
C GLN A 22 5.95 -8.33 0.12
N LYS A 23 4.83 -8.66 0.78
CA LYS A 23 3.52 -8.74 0.11
C LYS A 23 3.03 -7.38 -0.38
N LEU A 24 3.21 -6.31 0.41
CA LEU A 24 2.93 -4.94 -0.03
C LEU A 24 3.76 -4.55 -1.25
N PHE A 25 5.06 -4.84 -1.25
CA PHE A 25 5.95 -4.59 -2.39
C PHE A 25 5.44 -5.30 -3.65
N GLY A 26 5.04 -6.57 -3.54
CA GLY A 26 4.48 -7.31 -4.67
C GLY A 26 3.16 -6.73 -5.20
N LEU A 27 2.27 -6.25 -4.33
CA LEU A 27 1.02 -5.60 -4.75
C LEU A 27 1.28 -4.24 -5.42
N LEU A 28 2.24 -3.47 -4.92
CA LEU A 28 2.64 -2.20 -5.54
C LEU A 28 3.29 -2.42 -6.90
N ASP A 29 4.08 -3.49 -7.05
CA ASP A 29 4.66 -3.86 -8.33
C ASP A 29 3.60 -4.27 -9.35
N GLU A 30 2.60 -5.06 -8.92
CA GLU A 30 1.44 -5.40 -9.76
C GLU A 30 0.66 -4.15 -10.20
N LEU A 31 0.49 -3.18 -9.31
CA LEU A 31 -0.15 -1.91 -9.64
C LEU A 31 0.66 -1.14 -10.70
N TYR A 32 1.98 -1.07 -10.51
CA TYR A 32 2.89 -0.42 -11.43
C TYR A 32 2.85 -1.07 -12.82
N GLU A 33 2.91 -2.41 -12.90
CA GLU A 33 2.83 -3.13 -14.17
C GLU A 33 1.48 -2.91 -14.87
N ALA A 34 0.36 -2.98 -14.13
CA ALA A 34 -0.96 -2.69 -14.69
C ALA A 34 -1.06 -1.27 -15.27
N MET A 35 -0.44 -0.29 -14.61
CA MET A 35 -0.39 1.08 -15.10
C MET A 35 0.50 1.22 -16.34
N GLN A 36 1.68 0.59 -16.35
CA GLN A 36 2.64 0.70 -17.45
C GLN A 36 2.17 -0.01 -18.72
N ASP A 37 1.51 -1.15 -18.57
CA ASP A 37 0.93 -1.90 -19.70
C ASP A 37 -0.32 -1.22 -20.28
N GLY A 38 -0.75 -0.09 -19.69
CA GLY A 38 -1.94 0.64 -20.12
C GLY A 38 -3.21 -0.18 -19.97
N GLN A 39 -3.29 -1.03 -18.94
CA GLN A 39 -4.47 -1.84 -18.67
C GLN A 39 -5.71 -0.95 -18.45
N ALA A 40 -6.89 -1.54 -18.64
CA ALA A 40 -8.14 -0.83 -18.44
C ALA A 40 -8.23 -0.24 -17.02
N ALA A 41 -8.86 0.93 -16.89
CA ALA A 41 -9.00 1.63 -15.59
C ALA A 41 -9.66 0.74 -14.52
N GLU A 42 -10.56 -0.15 -14.90
CA GLU A 42 -11.17 -1.13 -14.01
C GLU A 42 -10.14 -2.11 -13.42
N VAL A 43 -9.18 -2.58 -14.22
CA VAL A 43 -8.13 -3.51 -13.78
C VAL A 43 -7.19 -2.81 -12.80
N VAL A 44 -6.74 -1.59 -13.15
CA VAL A 44 -5.91 -0.76 -12.28
C VAL A 44 -6.62 -0.45 -10.97
N GLY A 45 -7.92 -0.12 -11.04
CA GLY A 45 -8.76 0.10 -9.86
C GLY A 45 -8.81 -1.11 -8.92
N LYS A 46 -9.04 -2.31 -9.46
CA LYS A 46 -9.05 -3.56 -8.67
C LYS A 46 -7.70 -3.86 -8.02
N VAL A 47 -6.59 -3.52 -8.66
CA VAL A 47 -5.25 -3.70 -8.07
C VAL A 47 -5.03 -2.67 -6.96
N LEU A 48 -5.41 -1.42 -7.19
CA LEU A 48 -5.34 -0.36 -6.18
C LEU A 48 -6.18 -0.68 -4.94
N ASP A 49 -7.40 -1.19 -5.12
CA ASP A 49 -8.26 -1.59 -4.00
C ASP A 49 -7.56 -2.67 -3.14
N ARG A 50 -6.92 -3.67 -3.78
CA ARG A 50 -6.15 -4.70 -3.06
C ARG A 50 -4.93 -4.13 -2.32
N VAL A 51 -4.24 -3.14 -2.90
CA VAL A 51 -3.13 -2.44 -2.22
C VAL A 51 -3.67 -1.76 -0.96
N ILE A 52 -4.76 -1.00 -1.07
CA ILE A 52 -5.35 -0.26 0.05
C ILE A 52 -5.82 -1.21 1.15
N ASP A 53 -6.56 -2.26 0.80
CA ASP A 53 -7.08 -3.24 1.75
C ASP A 53 -5.94 -3.92 2.52
N TYR A 54 -4.87 -4.30 1.81
CA TYR A 54 -3.73 -4.96 2.43
C TYR A 54 -2.90 -4.01 3.30
N THR A 55 -2.75 -2.74 2.90
CA THR A 55 -2.11 -1.70 3.73
C THR A 55 -2.87 -1.50 5.04
N VAL A 56 -4.20 -1.40 5.01
CA VAL A 56 -5.02 -1.26 6.22
C VAL A 56 -4.90 -2.48 7.12
N TYR A 57 -4.90 -3.69 6.54
CA TYR A 57 -4.67 -4.93 7.29
C TYR A 57 -3.31 -4.94 8.00
N HIS A 58 -2.24 -4.57 7.27
CA HIS A 58 -0.89 -4.52 7.78
C HIS A 58 -0.75 -3.52 8.94
N PHE A 59 -1.26 -2.29 8.79
CA PHE A 59 -1.24 -1.29 9.85
C PHE A 59 -2.00 -1.74 11.10
N ALA A 60 -3.16 -2.37 10.93
CA ALA A 60 -3.91 -2.90 12.08
C ALA A 60 -3.14 -4.00 12.82
N TYR A 61 -2.39 -4.84 12.10
CA TYR A 61 -1.53 -5.85 12.69
C TYR A 61 -0.37 -5.24 13.48
N GLU A 62 0.33 -4.27 12.89
CA GLU A 62 1.47 -3.60 13.51
C GLU A 62 1.04 -2.75 14.72
N GLU A 63 -0.04 -1.99 14.61
CA GLU A 63 -0.61 -1.22 15.73
C GLU A 63 -1.00 -2.13 16.90
N LYS A 64 -1.53 -3.32 16.61
CA LYS A 64 -1.84 -4.31 17.65
C LYS A 64 -0.56 -4.79 18.33
N LEU A 65 0.46 -5.13 17.55
CA LEU A 65 1.74 -5.61 18.06
C LEU A 65 2.44 -4.55 18.92
N MET A 66 2.52 -3.31 18.44
CA MET A 66 3.08 -2.17 19.17
C MET A 66 2.36 -1.92 20.49
N ARG A 67 1.03 -1.97 20.48
CA ARG A 67 0.22 -1.78 21.69
C ARG A 67 0.42 -2.90 22.71
N ASP A 68 0.40 -4.15 22.27
CA ASP A 68 0.61 -5.31 23.14
C ASP A 68 2.03 -5.29 23.76
N ALA A 69 3.01 -4.77 23.02
CA ALA A 69 4.40 -4.63 23.48
C ALA A 69 4.65 -3.38 24.35
N GLY A 70 3.68 -2.46 24.46
CA GLY A 70 3.85 -1.19 25.16
C GLY A 70 4.85 -0.24 24.48
N TYR A 71 4.88 -0.24 23.15
CA TYR A 71 5.76 0.63 22.37
C TYR A 71 5.48 2.12 22.69
N PRO A 72 6.49 2.91 23.11
CA PRO A 72 6.27 4.27 23.60
C PRO A 72 5.66 5.24 22.59
N ASP A 73 5.91 5.01 21.30
CA ASP A 73 5.51 5.91 20.21
C ASP A 73 4.32 5.37 19.41
N ASP A 74 3.52 4.44 19.98
CA ASP A 74 2.38 3.80 19.30
C ASP A 74 1.39 4.83 18.73
N ALA A 75 1.10 5.89 19.50
CA ALA A 75 0.17 6.93 19.11
C ALA A 75 0.69 7.78 17.94
N ALA A 76 1.99 8.07 17.91
CA ALA A 76 2.63 8.82 16.83
C ALA A 76 2.67 7.97 15.55
N HIS A 77 3.09 6.72 15.66
CA HIS A 77 3.15 5.79 14.52
C HIS A 77 1.76 5.56 13.91
N ARG A 78 0.73 5.39 14.75
CA ARG A 78 -0.67 5.28 14.30
C ARG A 78 -1.15 6.52 13.55
N ALA A 79 -0.67 7.71 13.92
CA ALA A 79 -1.04 8.93 13.19
C ALA A 79 -0.49 8.92 11.75
N GLU A 80 0.74 8.43 11.56
CA GLU A 80 1.34 8.25 10.23
C GLU A 80 0.54 7.23 9.39
N HIS A 81 0.10 6.12 9.99
CA HIS A 81 -0.76 5.13 9.33
C HIS A 81 -2.09 5.73 8.87
N VAL A 82 -2.74 6.54 9.72
CA VAL A 82 -4.00 7.20 9.37
C VAL A 82 -3.80 8.17 8.21
N GLU A 83 -2.74 8.97 8.25
CA GLU A 83 -2.43 9.92 7.18
C GLU A 83 -2.22 9.21 5.85
N LEU A 84 -1.39 8.16 5.82
CA LEU A 84 -1.11 7.41 4.60
C LEU A 84 -2.36 6.68 4.06
N ALA A 85 -3.18 6.11 4.94
CA ALA A 85 -4.44 5.49 4.54
C ALA A 85 -5.41 6.51 3.91
N ASP A 86 -5.46 7.73 4.42
CA ASP A 86 -6.31 8.78 3.86
C ASP A 86 -5.78 9.31 2.52
N GLN A 87 -4.46 9.43 2.35
CA GLN A 87 -3.83 9.73 1.06
C GLN A 87 -4.16 8.65 0.01
N ALA A 88 -4.12 7.37 0.39
CA ALA A 88 -4.41 6.26 -0.51
C ALA A 88 -5.90 6.25 -0.94
N LYS A 89 -6.83 6.48 0.00
CA LYS A 89 -8.26 6.62 -0.32
C LYS A 89 -8.53 7.80 -1.26
N GLU A 90 -7.85 8.92 -1.06
CA GLU A 90 -8.00 10.10 -1.91
C GLU A 90 -7.49 9.82 -3.34
N LEU A 91 -6.37 9.10 -3.48
CA LEU A 91 -5.88 8.65 -4.78
C LEU A 91 -6.91 7.75 -5.49
N ALA A 92 -7.48 6.78 -4.78
CA ALA A 92 -8.52 5.90 -5.34
C ALA A 92 -9.74 6.68 -5.83
N ARG A 93 -10.23 7.64 -5.04
CA ARG A 93 -11.35 8.52 -5.44
C ARG A 93 -11.03 9.30 -6.71
N ARG A 94 -9.83 9.88 -6.82
CA ARG A 94 -9.41 10.64 -8.01
C ARG A 94 -9.37 9.79 -9.27
N LEU A 95 -8.91 8.53 -9.15
CA LEU A 95 -8.85 7.60 -10.26
C LEU A 95 -10.26 7.15 -10.69
N GLN A 96 -11.15 6.90 -9.73
CA GLN A 96 -12.55 6.57 -10.00
C GLN A 96 -13.31 7.74 -10.66
N ALA A 97 -13.08 8.98 -10.20
CA ALA A 97 -13.70 10.18 -10.78
C ALA A 97 -13.20 10.51 -12.20
N ARG A 98 -11.99 10.06 -12.57
CA ARG A 98 -11.40 10.24 -13.90
C ARG A 98 -11.84 9.20 -14.94
N GLN A 99 -12.73 8.27 -14.60
CA GLN A 99 -13.31 7.27 -15.51
C GLN A 99 -14.25 7.85 -16.59
N GLY A 100 -14.05 9.12 -16.99
CA GLY A 100 -14.59 9.73 -18.20
C GLY A 100 -13.59 9.81 -19.37
N THR A 101 -12.28 9.90 -19.12
CA THR A 101 -11.22 9.90 -20.16
C THR A 101 -9.86 9.75 -19.45
N CYS A 102 -9.42 8.53 -19.15
CA CYS A 102 -8.10 8.33 -18.53
C CYS A 102 -7.07 7.99 -19.61
N ARG A 103 -6.34 9.01 -20.07
CA ARG A 103 -5.03 8.84 -20.72
C ARG A 103 -3.98 9.27 -19.70
N TRP A 104 -3.23 8.31 -19.16
CA TRP A 104 -2.12 8.59 -18.25
C TRP A 104 -1.01 9.36 -19.02
N PRO A 105 -0.37 10.39 -18.42
CA PRO A 105 0.79 11.04 -19.04
C PRO A 105 1.95 10.04 -19.08
N ARG A 106 2.57 9.91 -20.25
CA ARG A 106 3.82 9.14 -20.42
C ARG A 106 4.97 9.79 -19.66
#